data_AF-A0A1H1WC41-F1
#
_entry.id   AF-A0A1H1WC41-F1
#
_cell.length_a   1.000
_cell.length_b   1.000
_cell.length_c   1.000
_cell.angle_alpha   90.00
_cell.angle_beta   90.00
_cell.angle_gamma   90.00
#
_symmetry.space_group_name_H-M   'P 1'
#
loop_
_entity.id
_entity.type
_entity.pdbx_description
1 polymer ?
#
loop_
_entity_poly.entity_id
_entity_poly.type
_entity_poly.pdbx_seq_one_letter_code
_entity_poly.pdbx_strand_id
1 'polypeptide(L)'
;MSAPDCDFCQNTAKSLTTFHANGGHFVGDATWHITELGKPAGTDPVKVSAYVKVNPHKIVSKRGATPEPDQGRVLLFDFTLAKGKGHWTVKDLDVN
;
A
#
# COMPACT_ATOMS: atom_id res chain seq x y z
N MET A 1 -1.34 -11.88 2.78
CA MET A 1 -0.97 -11.06 3.96
C MET A 1 -2.19 -10.25 4.35
N SER A 2 -2.53 -10.18 5.62
CA SER A 2 -3.60 -9.33 6.16
C SER A 2 -3.01 -8.42 7.23
N ALA A 3 -3.27 -7.11 7.16
CA ALA A 3 -2.93 -6.14 8.19
C ALA A 3 -4.24 -5.60 8.79
N PRO A 4 -4.90 -6.36 9.68
CA PRO A 4 -6.20 -5.98 10.23
C PRO A 4 -6.12 -4.68 11.05
N ASP A 5 -4.97 -4.41 11.67
CA ASP A 5 -4.74 -3.26 12.56
C ASP A 5 -4.24 -2.00 11.81
N CYS A 6 -4.16 -2.03 10.48
CA CYS A 6 -3.70 -0.90 9.66
C CYS A 6 -4.89 -0.10 9.11
N ASP A 7 -5.27 0.99 9.78
CA ASP A 7 -6.39 1.85 9.37
C ASP A 7 -6.24 2.38 7.95
N PHE A 8 -5.02 2.82 7.57
CA PHE A 8 -4.72 3.25 6.21
C PHE A 8 -5.02 2.15 5.19
N CYS A 9 -4.64 0.91 5.50
CA CYS A 9 -4.82 -0.25 4.63
C CYS A 9 -6.31 -0.60 4.49
N GLN A 10 -7.05 -0.61 5.60
CA GLN A 10 -8.49 -0.89 5.60
C GLN A 10 -9.27 0.18 4.82
N ASN A 11 -8.95 1.45 5.04
CA ASN A 11 -9.57 2.58 4.33
C ASN A 11 -9.25 2.54 2.83
N THR A 12 -7.99 2.23 2.47
CA THR A 12 -7.57 2.07 1.07
C THR A 12 -8.32 0.90 0.42
N ALA A 13 -8.39 -0.26 1.07
CA ALA A 13 -9.10 -1.44 0.53
C ALA A 13 -10.60 -1.16 0.31
N LYS A 14 -11.26 -0.50 1.26
CA LYS A 14 -12.66 -0.09 1.12
C LYS A 14 -12.86 0.90 -0.03
N SER A 15 -11.95 1.86 -0.18
CA SER A 15 -11.99 2.86 -1.25
C SER A 15 -11.80 2.22 -2.62
N LEU A 16 -10.83 1.29 -2.75
CA LEU A 16 -10.58 0.54 -3.98
C LEU A 16 -11.75 -0.38 -4.35
N THR A 17 -12.41 -0.99 -3.36
CA THR A 17 -13.62 -1.80 -3.58
C THR A 17 -14.74 -0.94 -4.16
N THR A 18 -14.96 0.25 -3.60
CA THR A 18 -15.98 1.20 -4.08
C THR A 18 -15.64 1.73 -5.47
N PHE A 19 -14.37 2.09 -5.70
CA PHE A 19 -13.84 2.52 -6.98
C PHE A 19 -14.09 1.47 -8.07
N HIS A 20 -13.75 0.21 -7.80
CA HIS A 20 -13.99 -0.88 -8.73
C HIS A 20 -15.48 -1.12 -8.99
N ALA A 21 -16.33 -1.09 -7.94
CA ALA A 21 -17.77 -1.22 -8.08
C ALA A 21 -18.40 -0.12 -8.97
N ASN A 22 -17.84 1.09 -8.96
CA ASN A 22 -18.27 2.20 -9.80
C ASN A 22 -17.74 2.12 -11.26
N GLY A 23 -17.00 1.06 -11.60
CA GLY A 23 -16.33 0.92 -12.90
C GLY A 23 -15.11 1.83 -13.05
N GLY A 24 -14.52 2.26 -11.94
CA GLY A 24 -13.28 3.00 -11.93
C GLY A 24 -12.09 2.15 -12.37
N HIS A 25 -11.11 2.79 -12.98
CA HIS A 25 -9.86 2.14 -13.41
C HIS A 25 -8.71 3.15 -13.47
N PHE A 26 -7.49 2.62 -13.49
CA PHE A 26 -6.28 3.40 -13.69
C PHE A 26 -5.91 3.45 -15.16
N VAL A 27 -5.34 4.58 -15.60
CA VAL A 27 -4.73 4.74 -16.92
C VAL A 27 -3.25 5.04 -16.72
N GLY A 28 -2.39 4.19 -17.29
CA GLY A 28 -0.95 4.20 -17.04
C GLY A 28 -0.54 3.17 -16.00
N ASP A 29 0.66 3.34 -15.44
CA ASP A 29 1.23 2.42 -14.46
C ASP A 29 0.93 2.87 -13.02
N ALA A 30 -0.01 2.19 -12.38
CA ALA A 30 -0.38 2.43 -10.98
C ALA A 30 0.30 1.47 -10.00
N THR A 31 1.38 0.77 -10.39
CA THR A 31 2.06 -0.15 -9.47
C THR A 31 2.85 0.56 -8.38
N TRP A 32 2.93 -0.11 -7.23
CA TRP A 32 3.64 0.33 -6.05
C TRP A 32 4.95 -0.46 -5.98
N HIS A 33 6.07 0.24 -5.82
CA HIS A 33 7.40 -0.38 -5.79
C HIS A 33 8.15 0.02 -4.54
N ILE A 34 8.75 -0.97 -3.87
CA ILE A 34 9.73 -0.69 -2.83
C ILE A 34 10.99 -0.14 -3.53
N THR A 35 11.37 1.08 -3.20
CA THR A 35 12.58 1.73 -3.73
C THR A 35 13.76 1.57 -2.79
N GLU A 36 13.50 1.51 -1.49
CA GLU A 36 14.53 1.38 -0.47
C GLU A 36 13.98 0.59 0.73
N LEU A 37 14.83 -0.25 1.30
CA LEU A 37 14.58 -0.97 2.55
C LEU A 37 15.55 -0.46 3.61
N GLY A 38 14.99 0.03 4.71
CA GLY A 38 15.74 0.36 5.90
C GLY A 38 16.40 -0.88 6.51
N LYS A 39 17.46 -0.67 7.28
CA LYS A 39 18.16 -1.77 7.96
C LYS A 39 17.20 -2.46 8.95
N PRO A 40 16.93 -3.77 8.80
CA PRO A 40 16.07 -4.48 9.74
C PRO A 40 16.64 -4.47 11.16
N ALA A 41 15.78 -4.35 12.15
CA ALA A 41 16.15 -4.34 13.56
C ALA A 41 15.41 -5.44 14.35
N GLY A 42 16.14 -6.21 15.16
CA GLY A 42 15.60 -7.37 15.87
C GLY A 42 15.72 -8.68 15.08
N THR A 43 15.26 -9.77 15.69
CA THR A 43 15.38 -11.13 15.13
C THR A 43 14.04 -11.87 15.04
N ASP A 44 13.15 -11.70 16.03
CA ASP A 44 11.72 -12.04 15.99
C ASP A 44 11.01 -11.38 17.19
N PRO A 45 10.16 -10.36 16.99
CA PRO A 45 9.79 -9.79 15.71
C PRO A 45 10.89 -8.86 15.13
N VAL A 46 10.88 -8.69 13.81
CA VAL A 46 11.81 -7.84 13.07
C VAL A 46 11.10 -6.55 12.67
N LYS A 47 11.64 -5.39 13.07
CA LYS A 47 11.18 -4.08 12.61
C LYS A 47 11.81 -3.74 11.27
N VAL A 48 10.99 -3.29 10.33
CA VAL A 48 11.39 -2.96 8.97
C VAL A 48 10.76 -1.62 8.58
N SER A 49 11.54 -0.79 7.91
CA SER A 49 11.07 0.43 7.25
C SER A 49 11.26 0.26 5.75
N ALA A 50 10.31 0.68 4.93
CA ALA A 50 10.38 0.59 3.49
C ALA A 50 9.86 1.87 2.82
N TYR A 51 10.64 2.46 1.93
CA TYR A 51 10.12 3.52 1.06
C TYR A 51 9.42 2.89 -0.14
N VAL A 52 8.14 3.20 -0.30
CA VAL A 52 7.29 2.69 -1.37
C VAL A 52 6.91 3.85 -2.29
N LYS A 53 7.31 3.74 -3.56
CA LYS A 53 6.98 4.70 -4.61
C LYS A 53 5.75 4.23 -5.39
N VAL A 54 4.83 5.16 -5.58
CA VAL A 54 3.72 5.04 -6.53
C VAL A 54 4.03 5.92 -7.73
N ASN A 55 4.01 5.34 -8.93
CA ASN A 55 4.26 6.09 -10.16
C ASN A 55 3.10 7.06 -10.47
N PRO A 56 3.38 8.20 -11.12
CA PRO A 56 2.34 9.07 -11.64
C PRO A 56 1.46 8.31 -12.63
N HIS A 57 0.14 8.45 -12.49
CA HIS A 57 -0.85 7.79 -13.34
C HIS A 57 -2.11 8.65 -13.45
N LYS A 58 -3.14 8.17 -14.14
CA LYS A 58 -4.46 8.84 -14.12
C LYS A 58 -5.50 7.92 -13.51
N ILE A 59 -6.48 8.52 -12.85
CA ILE A 59 -7.57 7.83 -12.18
C ILE A 59 -8.87 8.19 -12.90
N VAL A 60 -9.61 7.17 -13.33
CA VAL A 60 -11.00 7.31 -13.76
C VAL A 60 -11.87 6.84 -12.60
N SER A 61 -12.48 7.76 -11.86
CA SER A 61 -13.16 7.47 -10.58
C SER A 61 -14.44 6.62 -10.72
N LYS A 62 -15.10 6.68 -11.87
CA LYS A 62 -16.31 5.93 -12.20
C LYS A 62 -16.48 5.84 -13.72
N ARG A 63 -17.35 4.93 -14.18
CA ARG A 63 -17.67 4.77 -15.61
C ARG A 63 -18.04 6.12 -16.26
N GLY A 64 -17.31 6.48 -17.30
CA GLY A 64 -17.55 7.71 -18.08
C GLY A 64 -16.99 9.00 -17.46
N ALA A 65 -16.31 8.94 -16.31
CA ALA A 65 -15.61 10.09 -15.77
C ALA A 65 -14.35 10.44 -16.59
N THR A 66 -14.02 11.73 -16.62
CA THR A 66 -12.75 12.20 -17.21
C THR A 66 -11.57 11.69 -16.37
N PRO A 67 -10.49 11.17 -16.98
CA PRO A 67 -9.30 10.79 -16.24
C PRO A 67 -8.62 11.99 -15.56
N GLU A 68 -8.38 11.89 -14.26
CA GLU A 68 -7.69 12.91 -13.46
C GLU A 68 -6.26 12.46 -13.13
N PRO A 69 -5.25 13.35 -13.17
CA PRO A 69 -3.87 12.97 -12.87
C PRO A 69 -3.66 12.73 -11.36
N ASP A 70 -3.05 11.60 -11.00
CA ASP A 70 -2.37 11.38 -9.72
C ASP A 70 -0.86 11.55 -9.98
N GLN A 71 -0.23 12.47 -9.26
CA GLN A 71 1.20 12.80 -9.44
C GLN A 71 2.13 11.69 -8.91
N GLY A 72 1.58 10.64 -8.30
CA GLY A 72 2.39 9.67 -7.57
C GLY A 72 2.96 10.29 -6.30
N ARG A 73 3.65 9.46 -5.52
CA ARG A 73 4.21 9.83 -4.22
C ARG A 73 5.18 8.76 -3.74
N VAL A 74 6.02 9.12 -2.78
CA VAL A 74 6.81 8.18 -1.99
C VAL A 74 6.21 8.17 -0.59
N LEU A 75 5.98 6.98 -0.06
CA LEU A 75 5.42 6.73 1.27
C LEU A 75 6.43 5.94 2.09
N LEU A 76 6.54 6.21 3.38
CA LEU A 76 7.33 5.42 4.32
C LEU A 76 6.42 4.42 5.02
N PHE A 77 6.71 3.14 4.83
CA PHE A 77 6.01 2.02 5.47
C PHE A 77 6.87 1.52 6.62
N ASP A 78 6.41 1.68 7.85
CA ASP A 78 7.03 1.12 9.04
C ASP A 78 6.20 -0.07 9.51
N PHE A 79 6.81 -1.24 9.62
CA PHE A 79 6.08 -2.45 10.03
C PHE A 79 6.95 -3.45 10.77
N THR A 80 6.26 -4.33 11.49
CA THR A 80 6.84 -5.41 12.26
C THR A 80 6.55 -6.74 11.58
N LEU A 81 7.59 -7.49 11.22
CA LEU A 81 7.49 -8.86 10.74
C LEU A 81 7.64 -9.83 11.91
N ALA A 82 6.58 -10.59 12.20
CA ALA A 82 6.61 -11.67 13.19
C ALA A 82 6.56 -13.03 12.48
N LYS A 83 7.41 -13.96 12.91
CA LYS A 83 7.43 -15.32 12.35
C LYS A 83 6.44 -16.21 13.10
N GLY A 84 5.34 -16.57 12.45
CA GLY A 84 4.37 -17.53 12.96
C GLY A 84 4.73 -18.98 12.62
N LYS A 85 3.75 -19.88 12.75
CA LYS A 85 3.82 -21.31 12.36
C LYS A 85 4.02 -21.47 10.84
N GLY A 86 5.21 -21.15 10.33
CA GLY A 86 5.59 -21.31 8.92
C GLY A 86 5.27 -20.15 7.99
N HIS A 87 4.78 -19.01 8.48
CA HIS A 87 4.52 -17.82 7.66
C HIS A 87 4.91 -16.53 8.40
N TRP A 88 5.31 -15.53 7.64
CA TRP A 88 5.53 -14.18 8.15
C TRP A 88 4.21 -13.41 8.21
N THR A 89 3.99 -12.70 9.31
CA THR A 89 2.85 -11.80 9.49
C THR A 89 3.36 -10.38 9.62
N VAL A 90 2.71 -9.46 8.92
CA VAL A 90 2.91 -8.01 9.08
C VAL A 90 2.03 -7.54 10.24
N LYS A 91 2.64 -6.86 11.21
CA LYS A 91 2.00 -6.24 12.37
C LYS A 91 2.45 -4.78 12.47
N ASP A 92 1.70 -3.98 13.23
CA ASP A 92 2.04 -2.59 13.54
C ASP A 92 2.44 -1.79 12.29
N LEU A 93 1.72 -2.01 11.18
CA LEU A 93 1.98 -1.34 9.92
C LEU A 93 1.46 0.10 10.00
N ASP A 94 2.38 1.04 9.94
CA ASP A 94 2.14 2.47 9.85
C ASP A 94 2.62 3.01 8.50
N VAL A 95 1.89 3.98 7.95
CA VAL A 95 2.15 4.58 6.63
C VAL A 95 2.24 6.09 6.79
N ASN A 96 3.45 6.60 6.56
CA ASN A 96 3.84 8.01 6.71
C ASN A 96 4.12 8.68 5.36
#